data_AF-A0A9N8VVT2-F1
#
_entry.id   AF-A0A9N8VVT2-F1
#
_cell.length_a   1.000
_cell.length_b   1.000
_cell.length_c   1.000
_cell.angle_alpha   90.00
_cell.angle_beta   90.00
_cell.angle_gamma   90.00
#
_symmetry.space_group_name_H-M   'P 1'
#
loop_
_entity.id
_entity.type
_entity.pdbx_description
1 polymer ?
#
loop_
_entity_poly.entity_id
_entity_poly.type
_entity_poly.pdbx_seq_one_letter_code
_entity_poly.pdbx_strand_id
1 'polypeptide(L)'
;MIRTQEVRKEQNNFFKKHENPRPLNFFIEFKYRRKSSGYHDYKQQLDKALQDDPNSKKLLDLRRKYDNNYKNDWAQYEDWKKNKKVNEAVKKRKREAHARFHAQLDDNLDGGNFFDSQKSVS
;
A
#
# COMPACT_ATOMS: atom_id res chain seq x y z
N MET A 1 0.35 21.50 -14.42
CA MET A 1 1.26 20.41 -14.88
C MET A 1 2.43 20.10 -13.93
N ILE A 2 2.58 20.80 -12.80
CA ILE A 2 3.74 20.66 -11.88
C ILE A 2 3.81 19.27 -11.21
N ARG A 3 2.67 18.72 -10.76
CA ARG A 3 2.59 17.39 -10.12
C ARG A 3 3.22 16.26 -10.94
N THR A 4 3.15 16.32 -12.27
CA THR A 4 3.70 15.26 -13.13
C THR A 4 5.23 15.30 -13.14
N GLN A 5 5.84 16.49 -13.13
CA GLN A 5 7.31 16.61 -13.12
C GLN A 5 7.92 16.22 -11.77
N GLU A 6 7.25 16.56 -10.66
CA GLU A 6 7.67 16.16 -9.31
C GLU A 6 7.67 14.64 -9.16
N VAL A 7 6.58 13.98 -9.54
CA VAL A 7 6.49 12.50 -9.52
C VAL A 7 7.59 11.87 -10.36
N ARG A 8 7.94 12.45 -11.52
CA ARG A 8 9.02 11.92 -12.37
C ARG A 8 10.40 12.05 -11.71
N LYS A 9 10.65 13.15 -10.98
CA LYS A 9 11.89 13.33 -10.19
C LYS A 9 11.96 12.32 -9.05
N GLU A 10 10.86 12.11 -8.33
CA GLU A 10 10.76 11.10 -7.27
C GLU A 10 11.02 9.69 -7.80
N GLN A 11 10.42 9.34 -8.94
CA GLN A 11 10.63 8.05 -9.60
C GLN A 11 12.09 7.81 -10.02
N ASN A 12 12.79 8.83 -10.52
CA ASN A 12 14.23 8.71 -10.81
C ASN A 12 15.03 8.53 -9.50
N ASN A 13 14.75 9.36 -8.49
CA ASN A 13 15.41 9.28 -7.19
C ASN A 13 15.21 7.95 -6.47
N PHE A 14 14.09 7.25 -6.72
CA PHE A 14 13.84 5.91 -6.21
C PHE A 14 14.99 4.95 -6.54
N PHE A 15 15.51 4.98 -7.76
CA PHE A 15 16.61 4.08 -8.17
C PHE A 15 17.93 4.39 -7.45
N LYS A 16 18.14 5.66 -7.10
CA LYS A 16 19.35 6.12 -6.39
C LYS A 16 19.29 5.76 -4.90
N LYS A 17 18.15 6.00 -4.25
CA LYS A 17 17.99 5.89 -2.79
C LYS A 17 17.50 4.52 -2.31
N HIS A 18 16.65 3.84 -3.06
CA HIS A 18 15.98 2.64 -2.59
C HIS A 18 16.94 1.44 -2.64
N GLU A 19 17.04 0.67 -1.55
CA GLU A 19 17.96 -0.48 -1.43
C GLU A 19 17.68 -1.54 -2.50
N ASN A 20 16.41 -1.91 -2.65
CA ASN A 20 15.94 -2.89 -3.63
C ASN A 20 14.96 -2.25 -4.64
N PRO A 21 15.46 -1.57 -5.69
CA PRO A 21 14.62 -0.85 -6.64
C PRO A 21 13.97 -1.76 -7.69
N ARG A 22 13.57 -2.98 -7.31
CA ARG A 22 12.86 -3.92 -8.19
C ARG A 22 11.49 -3.36 -8.64
N PRO A 23 10.94 -3.85 -9.77
CA PRO A 23 9.64 -3.39 -10.26
C PRO A 23 8.51 -3.50 -9.23
N LEU A 24 8.45 -4.58 -8.43
CA LEU A 24 7.43 -4.72 -7.38
C LEU A 24 7.41 -3.52 -6.41
N ASN A 25 8.58 -3.14 -5.88
CA ASN A 25 8.68 -2.06 -4.90
C ASN A 25 8.36 -0.71 -5.56
N PHE A 26 8.79 -0.52 -6.80
CA PHE A 26 8.42 0.65 -7.59
C PHE A 26 6.90 0.74 -7.80
N PHE A 27 6.23 -0.39 -8.09
CA PHE A 27 4.78 -0.42 -8.27
C PHE A 27 4.01 -0.13 -6.97
N ILE A 28 4.52 -0.62 -5.85
CA ILE A 28 3.98 -0.37 -4.51
C ILE A 28 4.08 1.12 -4.18
N GLU A 29 5.27 1.71 -4.33
CA GLU A 29 5.55 3.10 -3.97
C GLU A 29 4.67 4.08 -4.75
N PHE A 30 4.65 3.93 -6.08
CA PHE A 30 3.94 4.85 -6.98
C PHE A 30 2.50 4.42 -7.33
N LYS A 31 2.00 3.34 -6.70
CA LYS A 31 0.59 2.91 -6.73
C LYS A 31 0.00 2.78 -8.14
N TYR A 32 0.69 2.08 -9.03
CA TYR A 32 0.24 1.91 -10.42
C TYR A 32 -1.08 1.16 -10.56
N ARG A 33 -1.93 1.64 -11.48
CA ARG A 33 -3.21 1.01 -11.79
C ARG A 33 -3.16 0.05 -12.98
N ARG A 34 -2.22 0.28 -13.91
CA ARG A 34 -2.12 -0.44 -15.19
C ARG A 34 -0.72 -1.01 -15.37
N LYS A 35 -0.66 -2.27 -15.83
CA LYS A 35 0.58 -3.01 -16.08
C LYS A 35 1.48 -2.28 -17.07
N SER A 36 0.93 -1.90 -18.22
CA SER A 36 1.67 -1.23 -19.29
C SER A 36 2.30 0.08 -18.83
N SER A 37 1.54 0.94 -18.16
CA SER A 37 2.04 2.20 -17.60
C SER A 37 3.13 1.97 -16.56
N GLY A 38 2.94 1.01 -15.65
CA GLY A 38 3.93 0.70 -14.61
C GLY A 38 5.27 0.27 -15.20
N TYR A 39 5.27 -0.68 -16.13
CA TYR A 39 6.51 -1.15 -16.78
C TYR A 39 7.13 -0.10 -17.70
N HIS A 40 6.31 0.68 -18.42
CA HIS A 40 6.80 1.76 -19.27
C HIS A 40 7.54 2.81 -18.45
N ASP A 41 6.91 3.27 -17.36
CA ASP A 41 7.49 4.27 -16.48
C ASP A 41 8.73 3.72 -15.75
N TYR A 42 8.68 2.48 -15.24
CA TYR A 42 9.83 1.84 -14.63
C TYR A 42 11.03 1.81 -15.58
N LYS A 43 10.83 1.34 -16.82
CA LYS A 43 11.90 1.27 -17.83
C LYS A 43 12.46 2.65 -18.13
N GLN A 44 11.57 3.63 -18.39
CA GLN A 44 11.97 4.98 -18.74
C GLN A 44 12.79 5.64 -17.62
N GLN A 45 12.41 5.46 -16.36
CA GLN A 45 13.11 6.07 -15.24
C GLN A 45 14.41 5.34 -14.90
N LEU A 46 14.48 4.02 -15.10
CA LEU A 46 15.73 3.27 -15.01
C LEU A 46 16.74 3.70 -16.09
N ASP A 47 16.29 3.88 -17.33
CA ASP A 47 17.14 4.37 -18.43
C ASP A 47 17.69 5.78 -18.12
N LYS A 48 16.85 6.67 -17.56
CA LYS A 48 17.30 7.99 -17.11
C LYS A 48 18.31 7.92 -15.96
N ALA A 49 18.07 7.07 -14.96
CA ALA A 49 19.01 6.89 -13.86
C ALA A 49 20.37 6.37 -14.35
N LEU A 50 20.38 5.50 -15.37
CA LEU A 50 21.59 5.04 -16.04
C LEU A 50 22.26 6.12 -16.90
N GLN A 51 21.51 7.06 -17.49
CA GLN A 51 22.11 8.21 -18.16
C GLN A 51 22.79 9.15 -17.17
N ASP A 52 22.19 9.34 -15.99
CA ASP A 52 22.76 10.17 -14.93
C ASP A 52 24.02 9.53 -14.30
N ASP A 53 24.02 8.20 -14.14
CA ASP A 53 25.15 7.42 -13.60
C ASP A 53 25.39 6.14 -14.42
N PRO A 54 26.12 6.24 -15.55
CA PRO A 54 26.33 5.13 -16.48
C PRO A 54 27.16 3.98 -15.90
N ASN A 55 28.03 4.28 -14.94
CA ASN A 55 28.95 3.30 -14.36
C ASN A 55 28.41 2.68 -13.06
N SER A 56 27.17 2.99 -12.69
CA SER A 56 26.54 2.42 -11.52
C SER A 56 26.36 0.92 -11.64
N LYS A 57 27.23 0.15 -10.99
CA LYS A 57 27.13 -1.33 -10.96
C LYS A 57 25.73 -1.78 -10.53
N LYS A 58 25.14 -1.11 -9.53
CA LYS A 58 23.80 -1.38 -9.03
C LYS A 58 22.73 -1.23 -10.12
N LEU A 59 22.75 -0.14 -10.88
CA LEU A 59 21.75 0.11 -11.92
C LEU A 59 21.95 -0.79 -13.15
N LEU A 60 23.20 -1.07 -13.51
CA LEU A 60 23.53 -2.00 -14.60
C LEU A 60 23.06 -3.43 -14.26
N ASP A 61 23.34 -3.90 -13.05
CA ASP A 61 22.85 -5.19 -12.56
C ASP A 61 21.32 -5.24 -12.52
N LEU A 62 20.67 -4.14 -12.11
CA LEU A 62 19.23 -4.03 -12.09
C LEU A 62 18.64 -4.11 -13.50
N ARG A 63 19.25 -3.44 -14.48
CA ARG A 63 18.82 -3.50 -15.89
C ARG A 63 18.95 -4.91 -16.45
N ARG A 64 20.07 -5.57 -16.23
CA ARG A 64 20.29 -6.95 -16.65
C ARG A 64 19.26 -7.92 -16.03
N LYS A 65 18.94 -7.73 -14.75
CA LYS A 65 17.91 -8.53 -14.05
C LYS A 65 16.51 -8.21 -14.56
N TYR A 66 16.22 -6.95 -14.89
CA TYR A 66 14.93 -6.55 -15.42
C TYR A 66 14.58 -7.24 -16.73
N ASP A 67 15.54 -7.32 -17.66
CA ASP A 67 15.31 -7.94 -18.96
C ASP A 67 15.04 -9.46 -18.87
N ASN A 68 15.46 -10.11 -17.78
CA ASN A 68 15.42 -11.57 -17.63
C ASN A 68 14.46 -12.10 -16.53
N ASN A 69 14.39 -11.45 -15.36
CA ASN A 69 13.89 -12.05 -14.11
C ASN A 69 12.63 -11.41 -13.51
N TYR A 70 12.21 -10.22 -13.93
CA TYR A 70 11.10 -9.49 -13.26
C TYR A 70 9.75 -9.57 -13.98
N LYS A 71 9.55 -10.62 -14.80
CA LYS A 71 8.29 -10.86 -15.52
C LYS A 71 7.09 -11.10 -14.59
N ASN A 72 7.34 -11.62 -13.39
CA ASN A 72 6.29 -11.95 -12.39
C ASN A 72 6.03 -10.84 -11.35
N ASP A 73 6.82 -9.76 -11.33
CA ASP A 73 6.68 -8.71 -10.31
C ASP A 73 5.30 -8.03 -10.35
N TRP A 74 4.67 -7.94 -11.52
CA TRP A 74 3.31 -7.43 -11.62
C TRP A 74 2.27 -8.35 -10.98
N ALA A 75 2.43 -9.67 -11.11
CA ALA A 75 1.53 -10.63 -10.49
C ALA A 75 1.63 -10.52 -8.96
N GLN A 76 2.86 -10.47 -8.43
CA GLN A 76 3.12 -10.24 -7.00
C GLN A 76 2.54 -8.91 -6.51
N TYR A 77 2.60 -7.86 -7.34
CA TYR A 77 2.00 -6.57 -7.01
C TYR A 77 0.47 -6.62 -6.91
N GLU A 78 -0.19 -7.32 -7.82
CA GLU A 78 -1.64 -7.51 -7.77
C GLU A 78 -2.06 -8.36 -6.55
N ASP A 79 -1.29 -9.38 -6.21
CA ASP A 79 -1.55 -10.19 -5.02
C ASP A 79 -1.33 -9.37 -3.74
N TRP A 80 -0.29 -8.55 -3.68
CA TRP A 80 -0.09 -7.60 -2.58
C TRP A 80 -1.28 -6.64 -2.44
N LYS A 81 -1.81 -6.11 -3.54
CA LYS A 81 -3.02 -5.25 -3.53
C LYS A 81 -4.23 -5.99 -2.99
N LYS A 82 -4.46 -7.23 -3.42
CA LYS A 82 -5.58 -8.05 -2.95
C LYS A 82 -5.45 -8.33 -1.46
N ASN A 83 -4.27 -8.76 -1.00
CA ASN A 83 -4.01 -9.04 0.41
C ASN A 83 -4.19 -7.81 1.29
N LYS A 84 -3.73 -6.63 0.82
CA LYS A 84 -3.97 -5.35 1.50
C LYS A 84 -5.46 -5.06 1.65
N LYS A 85 -6.26 -5.26 0.59
CA LYS A 85 -7.72 -5.06 0.63
C LYS A 85 -8.40 -6.03 1.60
N VAL A 86 -8.01 -7.29 1.60
CA VAL A 86 -8.55 -8.31 2.53
C VAL A 86 -8.25 -7.91 3.97
N ASN A 87 -7.01 -7.50 4.27
CA ASN A 87 -6.62 -7.06 5.61
C ASN A 87 -7.44 -5.84 6.06
N GLU A 88 -7.61 -4.83 5.20
CA GLU A 88 -8.44 -3.67 5.52
C GLU A 88 -9.91 -4.02 5.75
N ALA A 89 -10.46 -4.98 4.99
CA ALA A 89 -11.82 -5.49 5.23
C ALA A 89 -11.94 -6.21 6.58
N VAL A 90 -10.96 -7.01 6.96
CA VAL A 90 -10.92 -7.67 8.29
C VAL A 90 -10.84 -6.64 9.41
N LYS A 91 -9.97 -5.63 9.29
CA LYS A 91 -9.87 -4.54 10.27
C LYS A 91 -11.18 -3.76 10.38
N LYS A 92 -11.88 -3.54 9.27
CA LYS A 92 -13.19 -2.86 9.27
C LYS A 92 -14.23 -3.69 10.04
N ARG A 93 -14.36 -4.99 9.76
CA ARG A 93 -15.28 -5.89 10.48
C ARG A 93 -14.99 -5.93 11.98
N LYS A 94 -13.72 -5.98 12.37
CA LYS A 94 -13.32 -5.94 13.79
C LYS A 94 -13.76 -4.63 14.47
N ARG A 95 -13.59 -3.49 13.79
CA ARG A 95 -14.04 -2.18 14.31
C ARG A 95 -15.57 -2.12 14.44
N GLU A 96 -16.30 -2.62 13.46
CA GLU A 96 -17.76 -2.67 13.50
C GLU A 96 -18.28 -3.58 14.62
N ALA A 97 -17.67 -4.75 14.82
CA ALA A 97 -18.02 -5.64 15.92
C ALA A 97 -17.73 -4.99 17.29
N HIS A 98 -16.58 -4.31 17.42
CA HIS A 98 -16.24 -3.58 18.64
C HIS A 98 -17.22 -2.43 18.91
N ALA A 99 -17.57 -1.64 17.90
CA ALA A 99 -18.55 -0.56 18.04
C ALA A 99 -19.93 -1.09 18.43
N ARG A 100 -20.38 -2.21 17.84
CA ARG A 100 -21.63 -2.87 18.21
C ARG A 100 -21.62 -3.39 19.64
N PHE A 101 -20.49 -3.95 20.07
CA PHE A 101 -20.35 -4.43 21.45
C PHE A 101 -20.47 -3.28 22.46
N HIS A 102 -19.81 -2.15 22.21
CA HIS A 102 -19.96 -0.96 23.06
C HIS A 102 -21.38 -0.41 23.04
N ALA A 103 -22.02 -0.30 21.87
CA ALA A 103 -23.41 0.13 21.79
C ALA A 103 -24.36 -0.79 22.59
N GLN A 104 -24.15 -2.12 22.52
CA GLN A 104 -24.93 -3.07 23.32
C GLN A 104 -24.67 -2.95 24.83
N LEU A 105 -23.43 -2.64 25.24
CA LEU A 105 -23.12 -2.38 26.64
C LEU A 105 -23.78 -1.09 27.12
N ASP A 106 -23.72 -0.02 26.33
CA ASP A 106 -24.35 1.26 26.64
C ASP A 106 -25.88 1.07 26.78
N ASP A 107 -26.53 0.38 25.82
CA ASP A 107 -27.96 0.06 25.88
C ASP A 107 -28.32 -0.74 27.15
N ASN A 108 -27.48 -1.70 27.54
CA ASN A 108 -27.71 -2.52 28.74
C ASN A 108 -27.48 -1.74 30.04
N LEU A 109 -26.54 -0.78 30.07
CA LEU A 109 -26.28 0.08 31.22
C LEU A 109 -27.35 1.15 31.38
N ASP A 110 -27.78 1.78 30.29
CA ASP A 110 -28.82 2.81 30.29
C ASP A 110 -30.22 2.20 30.52
N GLY A 111 -30.47 0.98 30.03
CA GLY A 111 -31.69 0.22 30.33
C GLY A 111 -31.74 -0.37 31.76
N GLY A 112 -30.59 -0.50 32.42
CA GLY A 112 -30.46 -1.02 33.79
C GLY A 112 -30.89 -0.04 34.88
N ASN A 113 -31.03 1.25 34.58
CA ASN A 113 -31.38 2.28 35.57
C ASN A 113 -32.89 2.45 35.82
N PHE A 114 -33.76 1.60 35.26
CA PHE A 114 -35.22 1.73 35.44
C PHE A 114 -35.83 0.75 36.47
N PHE A 115 -35.07 -0.22 36.99
CA PHE A 115 -35.66 -1.31 37.80
C PHE A 115 -35.30 -1.35 39.29
N ASP A 116 -34.48 -0.44 39.81
CA ASP A 116 -34.01 -0.51 41.20
C ASP A 116 -34.46 0.66 42.11
N SER A 117 -35.62 1.27 41.82
CA SER A 117 -36.26 2.27 42.70
C SER A 117 -37.62 1.86 43.26
N GLN A 118 -38.00 0.58 43.22
CA GLN A 118 -39.28 0.10 43.78
C GLN A 118 -39.18 -0.99 44.87
N LYS A 119 -38.02 -1.23 45.47
CA LYS A 119 -37.91 -2.11 46.65
C LYS A 119 -37.39 -1.38 47.89
N SER A 120 -38.17 -0.42 48.38
CA SER A 120 -38.01 0.05 49.77
C SER A 120 -39.27 0.74 50.32
N VAL A 121 -40.45 0.11 50.25
CA VAL A 121 -41.55 0.40 51.18
C VAL A 121 -42.38 -0.86 51.39
N SER A 122 -42.19 -1.53 52.54
CA SER A 122 -43.23 -2.11 53.39
C SER A 122 -42.56 -2.74 54.61
#